data_AF-A0A8C9P4F1-F1
#
_entry.id   AF-A0A8C9P4F1-F1
#
_cell.length_a   1.000
_cell.length_b   1.000
_cell.length_c   1.000
_cell.angle_alpha   90.00
_cell.angle_beta   90.00
_cell.angle_gamma   90.00
#
_symmetry.space_group_name_H-M   'P 1'
#
loop_
_entity.id
_entity.type
_entity.pdbx_description
1 polymer ?
#
loop_
_entity_poly.entity_id
_entity_poly.type
_entity_poly.pdbx_seq_one_letter_code
_entity_poly.pdbx_strand_id
1 'polypeptide(L)'
;MATVAEPKDTLEKRGVLGHLKARIRAEVFSALDDDREPRPTLSHENLLINELIREYLEFNKYKYTASVLTAGKQCGPASSPASVVRQLGESGQPAVPLDRQFLVRELNAFEESKDNTM
;
A
#
# COMPACT_ATOMS: atom_id res chain seq x y z
N MET A 1 -23.07 -43.13 30.76
CA MET A 1 -22.40 -41.84 31.06
C MET A 1 -22.27 -41.07 29.76
N ALA A 2 -23.30 -40.31 29.35
CA ALA A 2 -23.23 -39.45 28.18
C ALA A 2 -22.49 -38.17 28.59
N THR A 3 -21.30 -37.94 28.06
CA THR A 3 -20.59 -36.68 28.25
C THR A 3 -21.41 -35.59 27.55
N VAL A 4 -22.05 -34.73 28.34
CA VAL A 4 -22.70 -33.53 27.81
C VAL A 4 -21.59 -32.65 27.28
N ALA A 5 -21.38 -32.69 25.96
CA ALA A 5 -20.43 -31.81 25.30
C ALA A 5 -20.80 -30.37 25.66
N GLU A 6 -19.83 -29.61 26.18
CA GLU A 6 -20.09 -28.23 26.55
C GLU A 6 -20.62 -27.46 25.33
N PRO A 7 -21.60 -26.56 25.50
CA PRO A 7 -22.19 -25.80 24.40
C PRO A 7 -21.14 -25.13 23.51
N LYS A 8 -20.04 -24.66 24.12
CA LYS A 8 -18.89 -24.10 23.42
C LYS A 8 -18.22 -25.10 22.47
N ASP A 9 -17.92 -26.32 22.92
CA ASP A 9 -17.29 -27.35 22.10
C ASP A 9 -18.19 -27.78 20.93
N THR A 10 -19.51 -27.81 21.15
CA THR A 10 -20.46 -28.11 20.08
C THR A 10 -20.55 -26.99 19.04
N LEU A 11 -20.47 -25.72 19.47
CA LEU A 11 -20.45 -24.55 18.58
C LEU A 11 -19.11 -24.40 17.83
N GLU A 12 -18.01 -24.83 18.43
CA GLU A 12 -16.69 -24.89 17.78
C GLU A 12 -16.64 -25.99 16.72
N LYS A 13 -17.09 -27.21 17.05
CA LYS A 13 -17.16 -28.33 16.07
C LYS A 13 -18.08 -28.04 14.88
N ARG A 14 -19.12 -27.23 15.08
CA ARG A 14 -20.03 -26.78 14.01
C ARG A 14 -19.51 -25.57 13.22
N GLY A 15 -18.34 -25.02 13.56
CA GLY A 15 -17.75 -23.84 12.91
C GLY A 15 -18.43 -22.50 13.20
N VAL A 16 -19.62 -22.51 13.81
CA VAL A 16 -20.43 -21.33 14.13
C VAL A 16 -19.66 -20.37 15.04
N LEU A 17 -18.97 -20.89 16.06
CA LEU A 17 -18.19 -20.05 16.96
C LEU A 17 -17.00 -19.39 16.25
N GLY A 18 -16.41 -20.07 15.26
CA GLY A 18 -15.33 -19.53 14.43
C GLY A 18 -15.82 -18.35 13.57
N HIS A 19 -16.97 -18.51 12.90
CA HIS A 19 -17.59 -17.43 12.12
C HIS A 19 -17.97 -16.23 12.99
N LEU A 20 -18.54 -16.47 14.18
CA LEU A 20 -18.92 -15.39 15.09
C LEU A 20 -17.69 -14.63 15.60
N LYS A 21 -16.61 -15.34 15.98
CA LYS A 21 -15.33 -14.74 16.37
C LYS A 21 -14.74 -13.92 15.21
N ALA A 22 -14.77 -14.43 13.99
CA ALA A 22 -14.28 -13.71 12.80
C ALA A 22 -15.09 -12.43 12.54
N ARG A 23 -16.42 -12.51 12.65
CA ARG A 23 -17.29 -11.35 12.46
C ARG A 23 -17.10 -10.30 13.55
N ILE A 24 -16.96 -10.71 14.82
CA ILE A 24 -16.62 -9.78 15.91
C ILE A 24 -15.26 -9.13 15.65
N ARG A 25 -14.25 -9.89 15.21
CA ARG A 25 -12.95 -9.32 14.84
C ARG A 25 -13.06 -8.29 13.72
N ALA A 26 -13.86 -8.56 12.69
CA ALA A 26 -14.09 -7.62 11.59
C ALA A 26 -14.81 -6.34 12.08
N GLU A 27 -15.84 -6.48 12.90
CA GLU A 27 -16.60 -5.35 13.45
C GLU A 27 -15.75 -4.49 14.40
N VAL A 28 -14.98 -5.14 15.28
CA VAL A 28 -14.02 -4.45 16.16
C VAL A 28 -12.94 -3.76 15.35
N PHE A 29 -12.41 -4.40 14.30
CA PHE A 29 -11.45 -3.77 13.40
C PHE A 29 -12.06 -2.53 12.73
N SER A 30 -13.27 -2.63 12.17
CA SER A 30 -13.97 -1.50 11.55
C SER A 30 -14.32 -0.38 12.53
N ALA A 31 -14.61 -0.69 13.80
CA ALA A 31 -14.93 0.30 14.82
C ALA A 31 -13.67 0.97 15.41
N LEU A 32 -12.51 0.31 15.32
CA LEU A 32 -11.21 0.84 15.70
C LEU A 32 -10.47 1.50 14.53
N ASP A 33 -10.87 1.23 13.29
CA ASP A 33 -10.31 1.87 12.09
C ASP A 33 -10.70 3.34 12.13
N ASP A 34 -9.80 4.15 12.68
CA ASP A 34 -9.99 5.59 12.83
C ASP A 34 -9.70 6.24 11.47
N ASP A 35 -10.67 6.17 10.55
CA ASP A 35 -10.70 6.87 9.25
C ASP A 35 -10.61 8.42 9.39
N ARG A 36 -10.37 8.93 10.59
CA ARG A 36 -10.41 10.35 10.94
C ARG A 36 -9.12 11.09 10.63
N GLU A 37 -7.99 10.40 10.51
CA GLU A 37 -6.77 11.06 10.04
C GLU A 37 -6.71 11.02 8.52
N PRO A 38 -6.90 12.17 7.83
CA PRO A 38 -6.70 12.22 6.41
C PRO A 38 -5.26 11.78 6.13
N ARG A 39 -5.10 10.93 5.11
CA ARG A 39 -3.78 10.46 4.70
C ARG A 39 -2.81 11.65 4.62
N PRO A 40 -1.61 11.55 5.22
CA PRO A 40 -0.64 12.63 5.16
C PRO A 40 -0.44 13.09 3.72
N THR A 41 -0.43 14.40 3.50
CA THR A 41 -0.13 14.96 2.19
C THR A 41 1.24 14.48 1.75
N LEU A 42 1.36 13.98 0.52
CA LEU A 42 2.63 13.52 -0.02
C LEU A 42 3.61 14.70 -0.11
N SER A 43 4.67 14.67 0.70
CA SER A 43 5.76 15.64 0.62
C SER A 43 6.64 15.37 -0.62
N HIS A 44 7.38 16.39 -1.04
CA HIS A 44 8.35 16.28 -2.13
C HIS A 44 9.41 15.19 -1.86
N GLU A 45 9.93 15.15 -0.63
CA GLU A 45 10.90 14.14 -0.20
C GLU A 45 10.33 12.72 -0.26
N ASN A 46 9.08 12.55 0.20
CA ASN A 46 8.41 11.24 0.12
C ASN A 46 8.17 10.82 -1.33
N LEU A 47 7.89 11.77 -2.23
CA LEU A 47 7.81 11.49 -3.66
C LEU A 47 9.16 11.00 -4.22
N LEU A 48 10.26 11.63 -3.85
CA LEU A 48 11.60 11.19 -4.26
C LEU A 48 11.94 9.81 -3.71
N ILE A 49 11.68 9.55 -2.42
CA ILE A 49 11.88 8.23 -1.80
C ILE A 49 11.08 7.17 -2.54
N ASN A 50 9.81 7.45 -2.81
CA ASN A 50 8.96 6.52 -3.53
C ASN A 50 9.51 6.21 -4.93
N GLU A 51 9.98 7.21 -5.67
CA GLU A 51 10.53 6.98 -7.01
C GLU A 51 11.87 6.25 -6.98
N LEU A 52 12.71 6.49 -5.97
CA LEU A 52 13.93 5.69 -5.75
C LEU A 52 13.60 4.21 -5.47
N ILE A 53 12.54 3.94 -4.70
CA ILE A 53 12.08 2.56 -4.45
C ILE A 53 11.61 1.93 -5.78
N ARG A 54 10.83 2.64 -6.58
CA ARG A 54 10.41 2.15 -7.90
C ARG A 54 11.60 1.87 -8.80
N GLU A 55 12.54 2.81 -8.92
CA GLU A 55 13.74 2.66 -9.72
C GLU A 55 14.57 1.46 -9.26
N TYR A 56 14.74 1.28 -7.95
CA TYR A 56 15.42 0.10 -7.39
C TYR A 56 14.74 -1.21 -7.82
N LEU A 57 13.42 -1.29 -7.71
CA LEU A 57 12.66 -2.48 -8.09
C LEU A 57 12.78 -2.75 -9.60
N GLU A 58 12.72 -1.72 -10.44
CA GLU A 58 12.86 -1.83 -11.90
C GLU A 58 14.28 -2.22 -12.33
N PHE A 59 15.30 -1.64 -11.69
CA PHE A 59 16.70 -1.96 -11.91
C PHE A 59 16.97 -3.44 -11.60
N ASN A 60 16.46 -3.94 -10.46
CA ASN A 60 16.60 -5.32 -10.02
C ASN A 60 15.57 -6.30 -10.63
N LYS A 61 14.74 -5.85 -11.57
CA LYS A 61 13.75 -6.67 -12.30
C LYS A 61 12.66 -7.28 -11.41
N TYR A 62 12.34 -6.66 -10.28
CA TYR A 62 11.23 -7.03 -9.40
C TYR A 62 9.88 -6.51 -9.91
N LYS A 63 9.49 -6.96 -11.10
CA LYS A 63 8.29 -6.46 -11.83
C LYS A 63 6.98 -6.62 -11.06
N TYR A 64 6.81 -7.74 -10.35
CA TYR A 64 5.60 -8.00 -9.57
C TYR A 64 5.45 -7.02 -8.40
N THR A 65 6.53 -6.81 -7.64
CA THR A 65 6.55 -5.84 -6.53
C THR A 65 6.35 -4.42 -7.02
N ALA A 66 6.99 -4.03 -8.14
CA ALA A 66 6.80 -2.73 -8.77
C ALA A 66 5.34 -2.51 -9.19
N SER A 67 4.71 -3.53 -9.80
CA SER A 67 3.29 -3.47 -10.19
C SER A 67 2.35 -3.28 -9.01
N VAL A 68 2.64 -3.88 -7.85
CA VAL A 68 1.82 -3.69 -6.64
C VAL A 68 2.04 -2.28 -6.08
N LEU A 69 3.27 -1.77 -6.10
CA LEU A 69 3.61 -0.44 -5.62
C LEU A 69 2.91 0.69 -6.40
N THR A 70 2.71 0.49 -7.70
CA THR A 70 2.02 1.43 -8.60
C THR A 70 0.52 1.19 -8.70
N ALA A 71 0.02 0.07 -8.20
CA ALA A 71 -1.41 -0.21 -8.16
C ALA A 71 -2.09 0.89 -7.35
N GLY A 72 -2.96 1.67 -7.98
CA GLY A 72 -3.69 2.74 -7.34
C GLY A 72 -4.96 2.22 -6.69
N LYS A 73 -5.13 2.44 -5.38
CA LYS A 73 -6.45 2.48 -4.76
C LYS A 73 -7.04 3.87 -4.99
N GLN A 74 -8.16 3.93 -5.70
CA GLN A 74 -9.06 5.08 -5.63
C GLN A 74 -9.59 5.15 -4.20
N CYS A 75 -9.00 5.99 -3.36
CA CYS A 75 -9.52 6.26 -2.03
C CYS A 75 -10.05 7.69 -1.98
N GLY A 76 -11.38 7.82 -2.04
CA GLY A 76 -12.11 9.07 -1.79
C GLY A 76 -13.37 9.23 -2.67
N PRO A 77 -14.57 9.49 -2.11
CA PRO A 77 -15.76 9.76 -2.89
C PRO A 77 -15.63 11.09 -3.65
N ALA A 78 -16.04 11.06 -4.92
CA ALA A 78 -16.03 12.17 -5.87
C ALA A 78 -17.05 13.27 -5.53
N SER A 79 -16.90 13.97 -4.41
CA SER A 79 -17.81 15.07 -4.02
C SER A 79 -17.21 16.47 -4.08
N SER A 80 -15.93 16.64 -4.42
CA SER A 80 -15.34 17.96 -4.64
C SER A 80 -14.73 18.09 -6.04
N PRO A 81 -15.31 18.91 -6.94
CA PRO A 81 -14.80 19.11 -8.31
C PRO A 81 -13.47 19.86 -8.39
N ALA A 82 -12.96 20.39 -7.27
CA ALA A 82 -11.78 21.25 -7.25
C ALA A 82 -10.45 20.50 -7.00
N SER A 83 -10.51 19.22 -6.63
CA SER A 83 -9.31 18.40 -6.47
C SER A 83 -8.99 17.74 -7.80
N VAL A 84 -8.14 18.39 -8.60
CA VAL A 84 -7.56 17.81 -9.81
C VAL A 84 -6.98 16.46 -9.41
N VAL A 85 -7.67 15.38 -9.80
CA VAL A 85 -7.37 14.00 -9.44
C VAL A 85 -6.03 13.64 -10.07
N ARG A 86 -4.93 13.89 -9.35
CA ARG A 86 -3.67 13.23 -9.67
C ARG A 86 -3.90 11.76 -9.32
N GLN A 87 -3.91 10.94 -10.36
CA GLN A 87 -3.95 9.49 -10.26
C GLN A 87 -2.62 9.03 -9.67
N LEU A 88 -2.51 9.15 -8.35
CA LEU A 88 -1.36 8.70 -7.59
C LEU A 88 -1.61 7.25 -7.18
N GLY A 89 -0.60 6.39 -7.32
CA GLY A 89 -0.67 4.99 -6.88
C GLY A 89 -0.96 4.88 -5.38
N GLU A 90 -1.12 3.66 -4.85
CA GLU A 90 -1.28 3.43 -3.41
C GLU A 90 -0.20 4.10 -2.57
N SER A 91 1.01 4.27 -3.11
CA SER A 91 2.16 4.93 -2.48
C SER A 91 2.21 6.45 -2.65
N GLY A 92 1.35 7.04 -3.48
CA GLY A 92 1.48 8.45 -3.88
C GLY A 92 2.36 8.65 -5.12
N GLN A 93 2.80 7.59 -5.79
CA GLN A 93 3.67 7.72 -6.95
C GLN A 93 2.94 8.21 -8.21
N PRO A 94 3.60 9.00 -9.08
CA PRO A 94 3.07 9.34 -10.39
C PRO A 94 2.89 8.11 -11.28
N ALA A 95 1.92 8.18 -12.19
CA ALA A 95 1.67 7.13 -13.19
C ALA A 95 2.83 6.97 -14.18
N VAL A 96 3.51 8.08 -14.48
CA VAL A 96 4.73 8.10 -15.28
C VAL A 96 5.91 8.17 -14.30
N PRO A 97 6.86 7.22 -14.33
CA PRO A 97 8.04 7.25 -13.48
C PRO A 97 8.86 8.52 -13.69
N LEU A 98 9.47 9.02 -12.62
CA LEU A 98 10.48 10.06 -12.74
C LEU A 98 11.72 9.51 -13.42
N ASP A 99 12.30 10.32 -14.30
CA ASP A 99 13.51 9.95 -15.01
C ASP A 99 14.72 9.91 -14.04
N ARG A 100 15.66 9.00 -14.29
CA ARG A 100 16.87 8.86 -13.48
C ARG A 100 17.69 10.14 -13.46
N GLN A 101 17.78 10.86 -14.59
CA GLN A 101 18.48 12.14 -14.62
C GLN A 101 17.82 13.19 -13.74
N PHE A 102 16.48 13.14 -13.61
CA PHE A 102 15.76 14.01 -12.69
C PHE A 102 16.13 13.69 -11.24
N LEU A 103 16.08 12.41 -10.84
CA LEU A 103 16.41 12.00 -9.47
C LEU A 103 17.85 12.35 -9.11
N VAL A 104 18.80 12.13 -10.02
CA VAL A 104 20.22 12.47 -9.82
C VAL A 104 20.41 13.97 -9.57
N ARG A 105 19.76 14.82 -10.38
CA ARG A 105 19.84 16.28 -10.22
C ARG A 105 19.20 16.74 -8.91
N GLU A 106 18.02 16.22 -8.61
CA GLU A 106 17.24 16.63 -7.45
C GLU A 106 17.91 16.21 -6.13
N LEU A 107 18.56 15.04 -6.12
CA LEU A 107 19.29 14.53 -4.97
C LEU A 107 20.75 15.01 -4.91
N ASN A 108 21.18 15.82 -5.89
CA ASN A 108 22.57 16.23 -6.07
C ASN A 108 23.54 15.03 -6.03
N ALA A 109 23.13 13.92 -6.65
CA ALA A 109 23.91 12.70 -6.74
C ALA A 109 24.90 12.75 -7.93
N PHE A 110 25.95 11.94 -7.86
CA PHE A 110 26.89 11.74 -8.96
C PHE A 110 26.83 10.29 -9.42
N GLU A 111 26.66 10.08 -10.72
CA GLU A 111 26.67 8.74 -11.33
C GLU A 111 27.88 8.58 -12.25
N GLU A 112 28.68 7.56 -11.99
CA GLU A 112 29.77 7.17 -12.88
C GLU A 112 29.20 6.34 -14.04
N SER A 113 29.50 6.75 -15.28
CA SER A 113 29.06 6.02 -16.46
C SER A 113 29.78 4.69 -16.56
N LYS A 114 29.02 3.58 -16.60
CA LYS A 114 29.58 2.23 -16.79
C LYS A 114 30.19 1.98 -18.17
N ASP A 115 30.16 2.97 -19.07
CA ASP A 115 30.75 2.89 -20.41
C ASP A 115 32.29 2.96 -20.41
N ASN A 116 32.92 3.19 -19.24
CA ASN A 116 34.37 3.34 -19.14
C ASN A 116 35.15 2.01 -18.99
N THR A 117 34.59 0.88 -19.43
CA THR A 117 35.28 -0.41 -19.44
C THR A 117 34.94 -1.20 -20.70
N MET A 118 35.62 -0.85 -21.79
CA MET A 118 35.95 -1.76 -22.92
C MET A 118 37.42 -1.53 -23.27
#